data_AF-A0A6A5URW0-F1
#
_entry.id   AF-A0A6A5URW0-F1
#
_cell.length_a   1.000
_cell.length_b   1.000
_cell.length_c   1.000
_cell.angle_alpha   90.00
_cell.angle_beta   90.00
_cell.angle_gamma   90.00
#
_symmetry.space_group_name_H-M   'P 1'
#
loop_
_entity.id
_entity.type
_entity.pdbx_description
1 polymer ?
#
loop_
_entity_poly.entity_id
_entity_poly.type
_entity_poly.pdbx_seq_one_letter_code
_entity_poly.pdbx_strand_id
1 'polypeptide(L)'
;MAQPSPRGRPRISANPTFTIVIVGEKETKFVVHEGFLTHYSDYFRAALQRGFKEAETKTVTLKEEHSATFELFVHWVYHQRFPDASEGDDGQLVELFSDNFDS
;
A
#
# COMPACT_ATOMS: atom_id res chain seq x y z
N MET A 1 12.19 -25.10 -9.68
CA MET A 1 11.70 -24.18 -8.62
C MET A 1 10.20 -24.03 -8.85
N ALA A 2 9.35 -24.49 -7.92
CA ALA A 2 7.90 -24.37 -8.08
C ALA A 2 7.50 -22.91 -7.85
N GLN A 3 6.80 -22.30 -8.81
CA GLN A 3 6.21 -20.98 -8.61
C GLN A 3 5.16 -21.09 -7.50
N PRO A 4 5.15 -20.20 -6.48
CA PRO A 4 4.12 -20.22 -5.46
C PRO A 4 2.75 -20.04 -6.12
N SER A 5 1.76 -20.80 -5.68
CA SER A 5 0.38 -20.70 -6.18
C SER A 5 -0.13 -19.25 -6.09
N PRO A 6 -0.94 -18.78 -7.07
CA PRO A 6 -1.50 -17.43 -7.01
C PRO A 6 -2.23 -17.22 -5.68
N ARG A 7 -1.84 -16.21 -4.92
CA ARG A 7 -2.53 -15.88 -3.67
C ARG A 7 -3.91 -15.29 -4.05
N GLY A 8 -4.99 -15.91 -3.58
CA GLY A 8 -6.35 -15.39 -3.80
C GLY A 8 -6.55 -14.06 -3.08
N ARG A 9 -7.44 -13.19 -3.60
CA ARG A 9 -7.66 -11.84 -3.04
C ARG A 9 -7.92 -11.88 -1.52
N PRO A 10 -7.25 -11.04 -0.71
CA PRO A 10 -7.46 -11.00 0.72
C PRO A 10 -8.85 -10.46 1.04
N ARG A 11 -9.46 -11.00 2.10
CA ARG A 11 -10.76 -10.52 2.61
C ARG A 11 -10.52 -9.35 3.55
N ILE A 12 -11.05 -8.16 3.23
CA ILE A 12 -10.91 -6.94 4.06
C ILE A 12 -11.33 -7.20 5.51
N SER A 13 -12.47 -7.85 5.72
CA SER A 13 -12.99 -8.12 7.06
C SER A 13 -12.23 -9.19 7.84
N ALA A 14 -11.30 -9.93 7.23
CA ALA A 14 -10.59 -11.02 7.92
C ALA A 14 -9.40 -10.55 8.76
N ASN A 15 -8.86 -9.35 8.50
CA ASN A 15 -7.72 -8.82 9.25
C ASN A 15 -8.04 -7.45 9.85
N PRO A 16 -8.33 -7.36 11.16
CA PRO A 16 -8.67 -6.09 11.82
C PRO A 16 -7.44 -5.22 12.12
N THR A 17 -6.23 -5.66 11.79
CA THR A 17 -4.99 -4.95 12.12
C THR A 17 -4.66 -3.92 11.05
N PHE A 18 -4.37 -2.70 11.52
CA PHE A 18 -3.91 -1.59 10.70
C PHE A 18 -2.44 -1.28 10.97
N THR A 19 -1.76 -0.80 9.95
CA THR A 19 -0.38 -0.30 10.00
C THR A 19 -0.37 1.16 9.59
N ILE A 20 0.40 1.97 10.31
CA ILE A 20 0.71 3.34 9.91
C ILE A 20 1.96 3.32 9.04
N VAL A 21 1.88 3.83 7.83
CA VAL A 21 3.04 4.02 6.95
C VAL A 21 3.33 5.51 6.85
N ILE A 22 4.53 5.91 7.26
CA ILE A 22 5.01 7.30 7.22
C ILE A 22 5.91 7.42 5.99
N VAL A 23 5.58 8.33 5.06
CA VAL A 23 6.24 8.40 3.74
C VAL A 23 6.82 9.79 3.49
N GLY A 24 8.03 9.80 2.95
CA GLY A 24 8.73 10.99 2.49
C GLY A 24 9.21 11.92 3.60
N GLU A 25 9.90 12.99 3.19
CA GLU A 25 10.46 14.00 4.11
C GLU A 25 9.38 14.75 4.91
N LYS A 26 8.20 14.91 4.34
CA LYS A 26 7.04 15.57 4.98
C LYS A 26 6.32 14.65 5.98
N GLU A 27 6.78 13.41 6.14
CA GLU A 27 6.21 12.42 7.05
C GLU A 27 4.69 12.22 6.87
N THR A 28 4.24 12.12 5.62
CA THR A 28 2.82 11.88 5.30
C THR A 28 2.40 10.51 5.82
N LYS A 29 1.30 10.46 6.57
CA LYS A 29 0.83 9.23 7.25
C LYS A 29 -0.31 8.57 6.49
N PHE A 30 -0.18 7.27 6.26
CA PHE A 30 -1.20 6.42 5.66
C PHE A 30 -1.59 5.32 6.64
N VAL A 31 -2.89 5.11 6.84
CA VAL A 31 -3.40 4.01 7.67
C VAL A 31 -3.97 2.94 6.75
N VAL A 32 -3.36 1.76 6.74
CA VAL A 32 -3.68 0.69 5.79
C VAL A 32 -3.85 -0.64 6.50
N HIS A 33 -4.73 -1.51 6.00
CA HIS A 33 -4.86 -2.86 6.54
C HIS A 33 -3.55 -3.64 6.36
N GLU A 34 -2.99 -4.14 7.46
CA GLU A 34 -1.74 -4.90 7.47
C GLU A 34 -1.83 -6.14 6.56
N GLY A 35 -2.99 -6.82 6.60
CA GLY A 35 -3.23 -7.99 5.78
C GLY A 35 -3.10 -7.71 4.29
N PHE A 36 -3.50 -6.52 3.84
CA PHE A 36 -3.41 -6.12 2.45
C PHE A 36 -1.98 -5.76 2.07
N LEU A 37 -1.29 -4.97 2.89
CA LEU A 37 0.12 -4.64 2.67
C LEU A 37 1.00 -5.90 2.59
N THR A 38 0.87 -6.81 3.55
CA THR A 38 1.67 -8.05 3.61
C THR A 38 1.27 -9.08 2.55
N HIS A 39 0.02 -9.03 2.06
CA HIS A 39 -0.42 -9.85 0.96
C HIS A 39 0.19 -9.43 -0.37
N TYR A 40 0.20 -8.12 -0.65
CA TYR A 40 0.64 -7.60 -1.96
C TYR A 40 2.11 -7.15 -2.00
N SER A 41 2.77 -7.02 -0.85
CA SER A 41 4.17 -6.60 -0.78
C SER A 41 4.97 -7.51 0.15
N ASP A 42 5.98 -8.16 -0.45
CA ASP A 42 6.92 -9.00 0.27
C ASP A 42 7.81 -8.18 1.22
N TYR A 43 8.05 -6.91 0.91
CA TYR A 43 8.72 -5.96 1.79
C TYR A 43 7.91 -5.73 3.07
N PHE A 44 6.64 -5.34 2.94
CA PHE A 44 5.78 -5.11 4.12
C PHE A 44 5.55 -6.40 4.90
N ARG A 45 5.45 -7.54 4.22
CA ARG A 45 5.41 -8.86 4.89
C ARG A 45 6.65 -9.10 5.74
N ALA A 46 7.84 -8.81 5.22
CA ALA A 46 9.07 -8.95 5.98
C ALA A 46 9.13 -7.97 7.17
N ALA A 47 8.83 -6.69 6.95
CA ALA A 47 8.87 -5.66 7.97
C ALA A 47 7.88 -5.90 9.13
N LEU A 48 6.66 -6.36 8.82
CA LEU A 48 5.56 -6.44 9.81
C LEU A 48 5.41 -7.80 10.47
N GLN A 49 5.94 -8.88 9.90
CA GLN A 49 5.75 -10.25 10.42
C GLN A 49 7.01 -10.92 10.95
N ARG A 50 8.21 -10.42 10.63
CA ARG A 50 9.47 -11.10 11.01
C ARG A 50 10.13 -10.59 12.29
N GLY A 51 9.39 -9.93 13.17
CA GLY A 51 9.88 -9.51 14.49
C GLY A 51 10.83 -8.30 14.48
N PHE A 52 10.76 -7.46 13.44
CA PHE A 52 11.39 -6.14 13.48
C PHE A 52 10.57 -5.19 14.37
N LYS A 53 11.16 -4.04 14.78
CA LYS A 53 10.51 -3.06 15.68
C LYS A 53 9.14 -2.60 15.14
N GLU A 54 9.01 -2.56 13.83
CA GLU A 54 7.81 -2.21 13.07
C GLU A 54 6.65 -3.20 13.32
N ALA A 55 6.95 -4.47 13.60
CA ALA A 55 5.95 -5.48 13.96
C ALA A 55 5.33 -5.19 15.34
N GLU A 56 6.08 -4.58 16.25
CA GLU A 56 5.64 -4.17 17.60
C GLU A 56 4.92 -2.82 17.58
N THR A 57 5.44 -1.84 16.83
CA THR A 57 4.88 -0.47 16.77
C THR A 57 3.79 -0.31 15.73
N LYS A 58 3.61 -1.30 14.84
CA LYS A 58 2.70 -1.25 13.67
C LYS A 58 2.89 0.02 12.83
N THR A 59 4.13 0.51 12.80
CA THR A 59 4.51 1.73 12.07
C THR A 59 5.71 1.44 11.21
N VAL A 60 5.64 1.76 9.91
CA VAL A 60 6.74 1.64 8.95
C VAL A 60 7.07 3.02 8.40
N THR A 61 8.36 3.38 8.32
CA THR A 61 8.80 4.65 7.74
C THR A 61 9.53 4.42 6.42
N LEU A 62 9.07 5.08 5.36
CA LEU A 62 9.63 5.09 4.02
C LEU A 62 10.15 6.51 3.70
N LYS A 63 11.35 6.83 4.18
CA LYS A 63 11.88 8.22 4.10
C LYS A 63 12.21 8.69 2.68
N GLU A 64 12.66 7.76 1.84
CA GLU A 64 13.15 8.05 0.49
C GLU A 64 12.04 8.02 -0.56
N GLU A 65 10.86 7.52 -0.19
CA GLU A 65 9.74 7.36 -1.11
C GLU A 65 8.87 8.62 -1.18
N HIS A 66 8.28 8.86 -2.35
CA HIS A 66 7.34 9.96 -2.54
C HIS A 66 5.94 9.58 -2.06
N SER A 67 5.31 10.48 -1.28
CA SER A 67 3.95 10.26 -0.76
C SER A 67 2.93 10.04 -1.87
N ALA A 68 3.05 10.75 -2.99
CA ALA A 68 2.22 10.57 -4.19
C ALA A 68 2.28 9.16 -4.76
N THR A 69 3.48 8.62 -4.93
CA THR A 69 3.68 7.24 -5.42
C THR A 69 3.08 6.23 -4.44
N PHE A 70 3.26 6.45 -3.14
CA PHE A 70 2.69 5.57 -2.14
C PHE A 70 1.16 5.65 -2.09
N GLU A 71 0.58 6.81 -2.30
CA GLU A 71 -0.88 6.99 -2.37
C GLU A 71 -1.51 6.18 -3.52
N LEU A 72 -0.88 6.21 -4.71
CA LEU A 72 -1.27 5.36 -5.85
C LEU A 72 -1.11 3.86 -5.53
N PHE A 73 -0.04 3.49 -4.83
CA PHE A 73 0.15 2.12 -4.36
C PHE A 73 -0.97 1.68 -3.39
N VAL A 74 -1.37 2.54 -2.44
CA VAL A 74 -2.48 2.24 -1.52
C VAL A 74 -3.80 2.07 -2.28
N HIS A 75 -4.08 2.93 -3.25
CA HIS A 75 -5.25 2.77 -4.13
C HIS A 75 -5.22 1.39 -4.81
N TRP A 76 -4.10 1.03 -5.44
CA TRP A 76 -3.96 -0.26 -6.10
C TRP A 76 -4.09 -1.45 -5.14
N VAL A 77 -3.59 -1.32 -3.91
CA VAL A 77 -3.73 -2.36 -2.88
C VAL A 77 -5.22 -2.68 -2.60
N TYR A 78 -6.10 -1.68 -2.57
CA TYR A 78 -7.54 -1.90 -2.34
C TYR A 78 -8.33 -2.26 -3.59
N HIS A 79 -8.02 -1.65 -4.74
CA HIS A 79 -8.83 -1.77 -5.96
C HIS A 79 -8.28 -2.76 -6.99
N GLN A 80 -6.99 -3.11 -6.90
CA GLN A 80 -6.26 -3.94 -7.87
C GLN A 80 -6.25 -3.35 -9.29
N ARG A 81 -6.43 -2.03 -9.39
CA ARG A 81 -6.29 -1.19 -10.58
C ARG A 81 -5.76 0.18 -10.16
N PHE A 82 -5.32 0.98 -11.12
CA PHE A 82 -4.96 2.37 -10.87
C PHE A 82 -6.21 3.28 -10.91
N PRO A 83 -6.11 4.53 -10.41
CA PRO A 83 -7.20 5.49 -10.46
C PRO A 83 -7.71 5.71 -11.88
N ASP A 84 -9.02 5.69 -12.06
CA ASP A 84 -9.69 5.91 -13.33
C ASP A 84 -11.01 6.69 -13.11
N ALA A 85 -11.18 7.79 -13.85
CA ALA A 85 -12.39 8.62 -13.77
C ALA A 85 -13.66 7.86 -14.16
N SER A 86 -13.57 6.88 -15.07
CA SER A 86 -14.70 6.05 -15.49
C SER A 86 -15.19 5.11 -14.39
N GLU A 87 -14.33 4.82 -13.42
CA GLU A 87 -14.64 3.99 -12.26
C GLU A 87 -15.17 4.80 -11.06
N GLY A 88 -15.29 6.13 -11.22
CA GLY A 88 -15.80 7.03 -10.19
C GLY A 88 -14.81 7.31 -9.05
N ASP A 89 -13.50 7.16 -9.32
CA ASP A 89 -12.46 7.48 -8.34
C ASP A 89 -12.32 9.00 -8.13
N ASP A 90 -11.61 9.37 -7.06
CA ASP A 90 -11.34 10.77 -6.73
C ASP A 90 -10.55 11.48 -7.84
N GLY A 91 -11.00 12.68 -8.22
CA GLY A 91 -10.42 13.44 -9.32
C GLY A 91 -8.95 13.82 -9.10
N GLN A 92 -8.54 14.09 -7.85
CA GLN A 92 -7.14 14.43 -7.54
C GLN A 92 -6.24 13.20 -7.69
N LEU A 93 -6.72 12.00 -7.35
CA LEU A 93 -5.98 10.76 -7.57
C LEU A 93 -5.84 10.41 -9.05
N VAL A 94 -6.89 10.66 -9.84
CA VAL A 94 -6.83 10.46 -11.29
C VAL A 94 -5.82 11.42 -11.93
N GLU A 95 -5.88 12.70 -11.58
CA GLU A 95 -4.91 13.70 -12.04
C GLU A 95 -3.48 13.33 -11.63
N LEU A 96 -3.29 12.92 -10.36
CA LEU A 96 -2.00 12.47 -9.85
C LEU A 96 -1.45 11.27 -10.63
N PHE A 97 -2.30 10.30 -11.01
CA PHE A 97 -1.87 9.16 -11.80
C PHE A 97 -1.45 9.57 -13.23
N SER A 98 -2.26 10.40 -13.88
CA SER A 98 -1.99 10.90 -15.24
C SER A 98 -0.68 11.70 -15.30
N ASP A 99 -0.47 12.62 -14.36
CA ASP A 99 0.71 13.49 -14.33
C ASP A 99 2.03 12.74 -14.11
N ASN A 100 2.00 11.60 -13.41
CA ASN A 100 3.20 10.84 -13.09
C ASN A 100 3.56 9.74 -14.11
N PHE A 101 2.61 9.30 -14.95
CA PHE A 101 2.80 8.09 -15.76
C PHE A 101 2.36 8.18 -17.23
N ASP A 102 1.67 9.25 -17.66
CA ASP A 102 1.21 9.42 -19.05
C ASP A 102 2.07 10.41 -19.86
N SER A 103 3.40 10.33 -19.72
CA SER A 103 4.39 11.05 -20.56
C SER A 103 4.89 10.22 -21.73
#